data_AF-A0A6B2FFM6-F1
#
_entry.id   AF-A0A6B2FFM6-F1
#
_cell.length_a   1.000
_cell.length_b   1.000
_cell.length_c   1.000
_cell.angle_alpha   90.00
_cell.angle_beta   90.00
_cell.angle_gamma   90.00
#
_symmetry.space_group_name_H-M   'P 1'
#
loop_
_entity.id
_entity.type
_entity.pdbx_description
1 polymer ?
#
loop_
_entity_poly.entity_id
_entity_poly.type
_entity_poly.pdbx_seq_one_letter_code
_entity_poly.pdbx_strand_id
1 'polypeptide(L)'
;MNKRIALASLLFCATAAANAGEAYVCQSKPEPITSGQTLTNKTVFTCTDKIKGSLSELAAKGWQIVQVFQQTDENDNAPTPEVYHELIVQKQ
;
A
#
# COMPACT_ATOMS: atom_id res chain seq x y z
N MET A 1 13.20 -45.34 39.52
CA MET A 1 13.85 -44.27 38.73
C MET A 1 13.02 -44.03 37.49
N ASN A 2 12.08 -43.07 37.53
CA ASN A 2 11.18 -42.78 36.41
C ASN A 2 11.65 -41.51 35.68
N LYS A 3 12.50 -41.68 34.66
CA LYS A 3 12.86 -40.64 33.69
C LYS A 3 11.77 -40.53 32.61
N ARG A 4 10.62 -39.99 32.96
CA ARG A 4 9.58 -39.54 32.01
C ARG A 4 8.91 -38.39 32.75
N ILE A 5 9.19 -37.13 32.45
CA ILE A 5 8.46 -36.35 31.45
C ILE A 5 9.29 -35.08 31.25
N ALA A 6 9.88 -34.93 30.08
CA ALA A 6 10.43 -33.66 29.62
C ALA A 6 10.32 -33.70 28.10
N LEU A 7 9.22 -33.21 27.54
CA LEU A 7 9.02 -32.90 26.11
C LEU A 7 7.53 -32.53 25.91
N ALA A 8 7.11 -31.35 26.35
CA ALA A 8 5.77 -30.83 26.03
C ALA A 8 5.74 -29.31 25.72
N SER A 9 6.90 -28.67 25.50
CA SER A 9 6.98 -27.20 25.47
C SER A 9 7.42 -26.60 24.13
N LEU A 10 7.49 -27.36 23.03
CA LEU A 10 8.07 -26.90 21.75
C LEU A 10 7.07 -26.68 20.61
N LEU A 11 5.76 -26.69 20.88
CA LEU A 11 4.71 -26.54 19.85
C LEU A 11 4.04 -25.15 19.84
N PHE A 12 4.83 -24.09 20.06
CA PHE A 12 4.36 -22.69 19.96
C PHE A 12 5.09 -21.86 18.90
N CYS A 13 5.73 -22.51 17.92
CA CYS A 13 6.30 -21.81 16.76
C CYS A 13 5.45 -22.05 15.50
N ALA A 14 5.15 -20.93 14.83
CA ALA A 14 4.67 -20.82 13.46
C ALA A 14 3.16 -21.03 13.20
N THR A 15 2.33 -20.16 13.77
CA THR A 15 1.08 -19.73 13.10
C THR A 15 1.09 -18.23 12.79
N ALA A 16 2.26 -17.65 12.57
CA ALA A 16 2.32 -16.46 11.73
C ALA A 16 2.02 -16.97 10.31
N ALA A 17 0.74 -16.93 9.93
CA ALA A 17 0.37 -17.07 8.53
C ALA A 17 1.21 -16.04 7.78
N ALA A 18 2.23 -16.52 7.07
CA ALA A 18 2.97 -15.72 6.13
C ALA A 18 1.97 -15.33 5.03
N ASN A 19 1.27 -14.22 5.23
CA ASN A 19 0.57 -13.55 4.15
C ASN A 19 1.67 -13.13 3.19
N ALA A 20 1.90 -13.95 2.17
CA ALA A 20 2.94 -13.71 1.19
C ALA A 20 2.66 -12.38 0.48
N GLY A 21 3.38 -11.33 0.90
CA GLY A 21 3.80 -10.16 0.13
C GLY A 21 2.82 -9.61 -0.90
N GLU A 22 1.53 -9.47 -0.57
CA GLU A 22 0.61 -8.79 -1.47
C GLU A 22 1.07 -7.33 -1.63
N ALA A 23 1.46 -6.97 -2.85
CA ALA A 23 1.87 -5.63 -3.20
C ALA A 23 0.95 -5.07 -4.27
N TYR A 24 0.58 -3.80 -4.15
CA TYR A 24 -0.24 -3.13 -5.13
C TYR A 24 0.35 -1.78 -5.49
N VAL A 25 0.23 -1.44 -6.77
CA VAL A 25 0.41 -0.09 -7.27
C VAL A 25 -0.93 0.63 -7.14
N CYS A 26 -0.92 1.82 -6.56
CA CYS A 26 -2.12 2.64 -6.39
C CYS A 26 -1.90 4.01 -7.00
N GLN A 27 -2.92 4.54 -7.64
CA GLN A 27 -2.85 5.83 -8.32
C GLN A 27 -3.87 6.79 -7.72
N SER A 28 -3.49 8.05 -7.58
CA SER A 28 -4.44 9.12 -7.34
C SER A 28 -5.21 9.44 -8.61
N LYS A 29 -6.28 10.22 -8.48
CA LYS A 29 -6.91 10.81 -9.65
C LYS A 29 -5.89 11.76 -10.35
N PRO A 30 -5.78 11.73 -11.68
CA PRO A 30 -5.04 12.74 -12.44
C PRO A 30 -5.65 14.13 -12.28
N GLU A 31 -4.81 15.15 -12.19
CA GLU A 31 -5.21 16.55 -12.10
C GLU A 31 -4.35 17.41 -13.06
N PRO A 32 -4.92 18.45 -13.70
CA PRO A 32 -4.15 19.33 -14.60
C PRO A 32 -2.98 19.99 -13.89
N ILE A 33 -1.81 20.10 -14.52
CA ILE A 33 -0.62 20.71 -13.89
C ILE A 33 -0.86 22.18 -13.51
N THR A 34 -0.61 22.51 -12.25
CA THR A 34 -0.74 23.84 -11.64
C THR A 34 0.42 24.08 -10.68
N SER A 35 0.78 25.35 -10.47
CA SER A 35 1.78 25.71 -9.47
C SER A 35 1.25 25.42 -8.06
N GLY A 36 1.90 24.48 -7.35
CA GLY A 36 1.54 24.12 -5.98
C GLY A 36 0.84 22.77 -5.81
N GLN A 37 0.78 21.93 -6.84
CA GLN A 37 0.39 20.53 -6.66
C GLN A 37 1.35 19.83 -5.71
N THR A 38 0.80 19.36 -4.60
CA THR A 38 1.54 18.68 -3.54
C THR A 38 0.66 17.56 -3.02
N LEU A 39 1.29 16.41 -2.78
CA LEU A 39 0.64 15.30 -2.14
C LEU A 39 0.15 15.70 -0.74
N THR A 40 -1.15 15.53 -0.49
CA THR A 40 -1.74 15.76 0.83
C THR A 40 -2.23 14.47 1.48
N ASN A 41 -2.39 14.47 2.80
CA ASN A 41 -3.01 13.36 3.54
C ASN A 41 -4.47 13.10 3.15
N LYS A 42 -5.11 13.99 2.38
CA LYS A 42 -6.47 13.82 1.87
C LYS A 42 -6.52 13.16 0.49
N THR A 43 -5.37 13.01 -0.17
CA THR A 43 -5.27 12.41 -1.50
C THR A 43 -5.73 10.97 -1.42
N VAL A 44 -6.71 10.62 -2.24
CA VAL A 44 -7.26 9.26 -2.30
C VAL A 44 -6.59 8.49 -3.42
N PHE A 45 -6.11 7.30 -3.07
CA PHE A 45 -5.47 6.38 -3.99
C PHE A 45 -6.36 5.17 -4.24
N THR A 46 -6.34 4.68 -5.47
CA THR A 46 -7.03 3.47 -5.88
C THR A 46 -5.99 2.49 -6.43
N CYS A 47 -5.91 1.30 -5.85
CA CYS A 47 -5.02 0.23 -6.31
C CYS A 47 -5.78 -0.84 -7.09
N THR A 48 -6.96 -1.19 -6.57
CA THR A 48 -7.96 -2.06 -7.18
C THR A 48 -9.35 -1.58 -6.76
N ASP A 49 -10.42 -2.14 -7.32
CA ASP A 49 -11.79 -1.81 -6.89
C ASP A 49 -12.05 -2.02 -5.39
N LYS A 50 -11.24 -2.87 -4.73
CA LYS A 50 -11.37 -3.22 -3.32
C LYS A 50 -10.38 -2.50 -2.42
N ILE A 51 -9.28 -1.98 -2.96
CA ILE A 51 -8.20 -1.33 -2.20
C ILE A 51 -8.15 0.14 -2.61
N LYS A 52 -8.77 0.96 -1.76
CA LYS A 52 -8.89 2.41 -1.93
C LYS A 52 -8.84 3.13 -0.59
N GLY A 53 -8.25 4.32 -0.61
CA GLY A 53 -8.23 5.24 0.53
C GLY A 53 -7.09 6.24 0.46
N SER A 54 -7.08 7.16 1.40
CA SER A 54 -5.92 8.00 1.72
C SER A 54 -4.80 7.21 2.38
N LEU A 55 -3.61 7.81 2.50
CA LEU A 55 -2.46 7.20 3.17
C LEU A 55 -2.80 6.68 4.57
N SER A 56 -3.50 7.48 5.38
CA SER A 56 -3.89 7.09 6.74
C SER A 56 -4.92 5.96 6.75
N GLU A 57 -5.87 5.95 5.82
CA GLU A 57 -6.86 4.88 5.71
C GLU A 57 -6.24 3.56 5.22
N LEU A 58 -5.27 3.63 4.30
CA LEU A 58 -4.52 2.45 3.84
C LEU A 58 -3.66 1.88 4.99
N ALA A 59 -2.97 2.73 5.74
CA ALA A 59 -2.21 2.32 6.93
C ALA A 59 -3.11 1.66 7.98
N ALA A 60 -4.28 2.23 8.27
CA ALA A 60 -5.25 1.66 9.21
C ALA A 60 -5.78 0.28 8.77
N LYS A 61 -5.78 0.00 7.46
CA LYS A 61 -6.13 -1.32 6.88
C LYS A 61 -4.96 -2.31 6.87
N GLY A 62 -3.82 -1.96 7.48
CA GLY A 62 -2.63 -2.79 7.59
C GLY A 62 -1.78 -2.83 6.32
N TRP A 63 -1.85 -1.79 5.49
CA TRP A 63 -0.95 -1.62 4.35
C TRP A 63 0.24 -0.74 4.74
N GLN A 64 1.44 -1.18 4.42
CA GLN A 64 2.64 -0.35 4.48
C GLN A 64 2.83 0.37 3.16
N ILE A 65 3.00 1.70 3.22
CA ILE A 65 3.40 2.50 2.07
C ILE A 65 4.91 2.37 1.92
N VAL A 66 5.36 1.83 0.79
CA VAL A 66 6.77 1.51 0.53
C VAL A 66 7.43 2.61 -0.28
N GLN A 67 6.75 3.10 -1.32
CA GLN A 67 7.23 4.14 -2.21
C GLN A 67 6.09 5.04 -2.66
N VAL A 68 6.44 6.29 -2.98
CA VAL A 68 5.53 7.29 -3.54
C VAL A 68 6.26 8.01 -4.65
N PHE A 69 5.61 8.11 -5.80
CA PHE A 69 6.08 8.77 -7.00
C PHE A 69 5.08 9.83 -7.42
N GLN A 70 5.59 10.89 -8.04
CA GLN A 70 4.77 11.79 -8.83
C GLN A 70 5.00 11.42 -10.30
N GLN A 71 3.93 11.27 -11.05
CA GLN A 71 3.94 10.93 -12.46
C GLN A 71 3.25 12.04 -13.24
N THR A 72 3.72 12.28 -14.45
CA THR A 72 3.08 13.17 -15.41
C THR A 72 2.49 12.29 -16.50
N ASP A 73 1.19 12.43 -16.74
CA ASP A 73 0.51 11.78 -17.85
C ASP A 73 0.53 12.73 -19.05
N GLU A 74 1.29 12.34 -20.07
CA GLU A 74 1.29 12.98 -21.39
C GLU A 74 0.25 12.27 -22.27
N ASN A 75 -1.02 12.34 -21.86
CA ASN A 75 -2.11 11.82 -22.69
C ASN A 75 -2.26 12.71 -23.93
N ASP A 76 -1.94 12.17 -25.12
CA ASP A 76 -2.11 12.85 -26.42
C ASP A 76 -3.55 13.37 -26.66
N ASN A 77 -4.53 12.86 -25.93
CA ASN A 77 -5.94 13.25 -26.02
C ASN A 77 -6.39 14.27 -24.95
N ALA A 78 -5.54 14.56 -23.95
CA ALA A 78 -5.84 15.55 -22.93
C ALA A 78 -5.38 16.94 -23.43
N PRO A 79 -6.20 17.99 -23.25
CA PRO A 79 -5.85 19.34 -23.71
C PRO A 79 -4.64 19.94 -22.96
N THR A 80 -4.28 19.37 -21.81
CA THR A 80 -3.13 19.76 -20.99
C THR A 80 -2.53 18.52 -20.32
N PRO A 81 -1.21 18.48 -20.07
CA PRO A 81 -0.61 17.43 -19.25
C PRO A 81 -1.24 17.37 -17.87
N GLU A 82 -1.41 16.16 -17.35
CA GLU A 82 -1.94 15.91 -16.02
C GLU A 82 -0.86 15.32 -15.13
N VAL A 83 -0.97 15.54 -13.82
CA VAL A 83 -0.11 14.92 -12.81
C VAL A 83 -0.96 14.04 -11.92
N TYR A 84 -0.39 12.90 -11.54
CA TYR A 84 -0.95 12.02 -10.52
C TYR A 84 0.16 11.50 -9.62
N HIS A 85 -0.22 11.02 -8.45
CA HIS A 85 0.67 10.35 -7.53
C HIS A 85 0.47 8.85 -7.63
N GLU A 86 1.57 8.11 -7.73
CA GLU A 86 1.59 6.67 -7.65
C GLU A 86 2.20 6.25 -6.32
N LEU A 87 1.67 5.20 -5.70
CA LEU A 87 2.27 4.60 -4.52
C LEU A 87 2.32 3.09 -4.63
N ILE A 88 3.32 2.51 -3.98
CA ILE A 88 3.44 1.05 -3.82
C ILE A 88 3.08 0.75 -2.37
N VAL A 89 2.05 -0.09 -2.16
CA VAL A 89 1.71 -0.64 -0.85
C VAL A 89 2.05 -2.12 -0.76
N GLN A 90 2.38 -2.57 0.44
CA GLN A 90 2.60 -3.98 0.77
C GLN A 90 1.84 -4.37 2.04
N LYS A 91 1.32 -5.59 2.10
CA LYS A 91 0.66 -6.10 3.30
C LYS A 91 1.69 -6.32 4.41
N GLN A 92 1.41 -5.78 5.60
CA GLN A 92 2.17 -6.06 6.83
C GLN A 92 1.88 -7.45 7.39
#